data_AF-A0A844CSG4-F1
#
_entry.id   AF-A0A844CSG4-F1
#
_cell.length_a   1.000
_cell.length_b   1.000
_cell.length_c   1.000
_cell.angle_alpha   90.00
_cell.angle_beta   90.00
_cell.angle_gamma   90.00
#
_symmetry.space_group_name_H-M   'P 1'
#
loop_
_entity.id
_entity.type
_entity.pdbx_description
1 polymer ?
#
loop_
_entity_poly.entity_id
_entity_poly.type
_entity_poly.pdbx_seq_one_letter_code
_entity_poly.pdbx_strand_id
1 'polypeptide(L)'
;MMENERKNALETARTLTRLAAQWMELMKFRAHASAPAFSPSMSHYHDMLDPAATDSARLAACRTMRECVLRQAHKEDLDGEATYVGRRPMDPYRLHWRTTREGATLFMIGQLLATAIESFETV
;
A
#
# COMPACT_ATOMS: atom_id res chain seq x y z
N MET A 1 -29.90 4.75 -7.95
CA MET A 1 -28.94 3.63 -8.12
C MET A 1 -27.50 4.15 -8.05
N MET A 2 -27.13 5.10 -8.91
CA MET A 2 -25.77 5.70 -8.93
C MET A 2 -25.29 6.34 -7.61
N GLU A 3 -26.16 6.99 -6.83
CA GLU A 3 -25.74 7.63 -5.58
C GLU A 3 -25.34 6.63 -4.49
N ASN A 4 -26.00 5.48 -4.45
CA ASN A 4 -25.73 4.43 -3.47
C ASN A 4 -24.43 3.68 -3.82
N GLU A 5 -24.20 3.45 -5.13
CA GLU A 5 -22.94 2.89 -5.65
C GLU A 5 -21.76 3.81 -5.35
N ARG A 6 -21.92 5.12 -5.57
CA ARG A 6 -20.92 6.13 -5.24
C ARG A 6 -20.57 6.14 -3.75
N LYS A 7 -21.58 6.08 -2.88
CA LYS A 7 -21.37 6.03 -1.43
C LYS A 7 -20.61 4.77 -1.02
N ASN A 8 -20.97 3.61 -1.59
CA ASN A 8 -20.29 2.34 -1.34
C ASN A 8 -18.83 2.37 -1.82
N ALA A 9 -18.55 3.01 -2.96
CA ALA A 9 -17.19 3.18 -3.48
C ALA A 9 -16.33 4.04 -2.53
N LEU A 10 -16.85 5.16 -2.05
CA LEU A 10 -16.15 6.01 -1.08
C LEU A 10 -15.90 5.29 0.27
N GLU A 11 -16.88 4.55 0.77
CA GLU A 11 -16.71 3.77 2.01
C GLU A 11 -15.65 2.67 1.86
N THR A 12 -15.63 2.01 0.70
CA THR A 12 -14.60 1.03 0.32
C THR A 12 -13.22 1.69 0.26
N ALA A 13 -13.10 2.82 -0.45
CA ALA A 13 -11.86 3.57 -0.58
C ALA A 13 -11.27 3.99 0.77
N ARG A 14 -12.11 4.54 1.66
CA ARG A 14 -11.72 4.93 3.03
C ARG A 14 -11.26 3.73 3.86
N THR A 15 -11.92 2.58 3.70
CA THR A 15 -11.55 1.36 4.43
C THR A 15 -10.21 0.80 3.96
N LEU A 16 -10.01 0.70 2.66
CA LEU A 16 -8.75 0.25 2.07
C LEU A 16 -7.59 1.18 2.40
N THR A 17 -7.83 2.50 2.38
CA THR A 17 -6.86 3.52 2.80
C THR A 17 -6.40 3.31 4.24
N ARG A 18 -7.35 3.11 5.17
CA ARG A 18 -7.03 2.85 6.59
C ARG A 18 -6.24 1.56 6.77
N LEU A 19 -6.65 0.48 6.10
CA LEU A 19 -5.95 -0.80 6.16
C LEU A 19 -4.50 -0.67 5.65
N ALA A 20 -4.30 0.02 4.52
CA ALA A 20 -2.95 0.28 4.00
C ALA A 20 -2.09 1.05 5.01
N ALA A 21 -2.63 2.10 5.63
CA ALA A 21 -1.91 2.88 6.65
C ALA A 21 -1.59 2.08 7.92
N GLN A 22 -2.51 1.22 8.38
CA GLN A 22 -2.28 0.32 9.51
C GLN A 22 -1.15 -0.67 9.22
N TRP A 23 -1.11 -1.24 8.02
CA TRP A 23 -0.01 -2.11 7.61
C TRP A 23 1.33 -1.35 7.55
N MET A 24 1.34 -0.13 6.99
CA MET A 24 2.54 0.71 6.95
C MET A 24 3.05 1.08 8.35
N GLU A 25 2.17 1.38 9.29
CA GLU A 25 2.54 1.66 10.69
C GLU A 25 3.06 0.42 11.42
N LEU A 26 2.45 -0.75 11.18
CA LEU A 26 2.86 -2.02 11.76
C LEU A 26 4.27 -2.44 11.32
N MET A 27 4.56 -2.32 10.02
CA MET A 27 5.87 -2.65 9.46
C MET A 27 6.92 -1.54 9.65
N LYS A 28 6.55 -0.42 10.29
CA LYS A 28 7.41 0.77 10.43
C LYS A 28 7.95 1.26 9.09
N PHE A 29 7.06 1.30 8.09
CA PHE A 29 7.37 1.65 6.71
C PHE A 29 8.16 2.96 6.63
N ARG A 30 9.15 2.99 5.73
CA ARG A 30 9.93 4.19 5.40
C ARG A 30 9.96 4.37 3.89
N ALA A 31 9.71 5.60 3.43
CA ALA A 31 9.76 5.92 2.00
C ALA A 31 11.14 5.70 1.37
N HIS A 32 12.20 5.82 2.18
CA HIS A 32 13.59 5.47 1.85
C HIS A 32 14.38 5.23 3.14
N ALA A 33 15.62 4.72 3.05
CA ALA A 33 16.41 4.31 4.21
C ALA A 33 16.55 5.41 5.29
N SER A 34 16.77 6.65 4.87
CA SER A 34 16.91 7.81 5.77
C SER A 34 15.58 8.50 6.14
N ALA A 35 14.44 8.04 5.63
CA ALA A 35 13.14 8.67 5.92
C ALA A 35 12.70 8.35 7.36
N PRO A 36 11.93 9.24 8.02
CA PRO A 36 11.22 8.86 9.22
C PRO A 36 10.26 7.70 8.93
N ALA A 37 10.01 6.87 9.94
CA ALA A 37 9.01 5.82 9.85
C ALA A 37 7.61 6.45 9.80
N PHE A 38 6.73 5.81 9.03
CA PHE A 38 5.32 6.15 8.96
C PHE A 38 4.72 6.07 10.37
N SER A 39 4.21 7.21 10.85
CA SER A 39 3.88 7.41 12.25
C SER A 39 2.96 8.63 12.45
N PRO A 40 2.36 8.78 13.65
CA PRO A 40 1.53 9.94 13.98
C PRO A 40 2.20 11.31 13.88
N SER A 41 3.50 11.41 13.61
CA SER A 41 4.16 12.70 13.35
C SER A 41 4.15 13.13 11.88
N MET A 42 3.61 12.29 10.98
CA MET A 42 3.57 12.57 9.53
C MET A 42 2.18 13.03 9.09
N SER A 43 2.10 14.00 8.18
CA SER A 43 0.83 14.47 7.61
C SER A 43 0.06 13.34 6.92
N HIS A 44 0.73 12.55 6.08
CA HIS A 44 0.11 11.43 5.36
C HIS A 44 -0.46 10.35 6.30
N TYR A 45 0.06 10.22 7.52
CA TYR A 45 -0.55 9.34 8.52
C TYR A 45 -1.94 9.82 8.88
N HIS A 46 -2.08 11.12 9.20
CA HIS A 46 -3.36 11.71 9.55
C HIS A 46 -4.32 11.74 8.35
N ASP A 47 -3.84 12.11 7.17
CA ASP A 47 -4.66 12.11 5.95
C ASP A 47 -5.28 10.72 5.70
N MET A 48 -4.54 9.64 5.99
CA MET A 48 -5.01 8.27 5.77
C MET A 48 -5.84 7.69 6.93
N LEU A 49 -5.61 8.09 8.18
CA LEU A 49 -6.22 7.44 9.35
C LEU A 49 -7.26 8.27 10.10
N ASP A 50 -7.16 9.60 10.09
CA ASP A 50 -8.09 10.48 10.82
C ASP A 50 -9.50 10.34 10.23
N PRO A 51 -10.53 9.95 11.00
CA PRO A 51 -11.91 9.90 10.51
C PRO A 51 -12.42 11.22 9.91
N ALA A 52 -11.90 12.36 10.36
CA ALA A 52 -12.27 13.69 9.88
C ALA A 52 -11.56 14.12 8.58
N ALA A 53 -10.55 13.37 8.11
CA ALA A 53 -9.84 13.70 6.87
C ALA A 53 -10.76 13.60 5.65
N THR A 54 -10.62 14.57 4.74
CA THR A 54 -11.41 14.63 3.49
C THR A 54 -11.00 13.52 2.52
N ASP A 55 -11.91 13.14 1.63
CA ASP A 55 -11.61 12.13 0.59
C ASP A 55 -10.50 12.60 -0.36
N SER A 56 -10.43 13.91 -0.63
CA SER A 56 -9.35 14.49 -1.46
C SER A 56 -7.98 14.38 -0.80
N ALA A 57 -7.88 14.60 0.51
CA ALA A 57 -6.64 14.43 1.27
C ALA A 57 -6.22 12.96 1.30
N ARG A 58 -7.19 12.05 1.52
CA ARG A 58 -6.96 10.60 1.46
C ARG A 58 -6.43 10.16 0.10
N LEU A 59 -7.06 10.60 -0.98
CA LEU A 59 -6.64 10.27 -2.34
C LEU A 59 -5.21 10.76 -2.62
N ALA A 60 -4.90 12.01 -2.25
CA ALA A 60 -3.56 12.56 -2.42
C ALA A 60 -2.52 11.74 -1.63
N ALA A 61 -2.79 11.44 -0.36
CA ALA A 61 -1.90 10.63 0.48
C ALA A 61 -1.74 9.20 -0.08
N CYS A 62 -2.81 8.56 -0.55
CA CYS A 62 -2.75 7.24 -1.18
C CYS A 62 -1.84 7.23 -2.42
N ARG A 63 -1.96 8.24 -3.30
CA ARG A 63 -1.10 8.36 -4.49
C ARG A 63 0.37 8.51 -4.10
N THR A 64 0.68 9.44 -3.20
CA THR A 64 2.05 9.64 -2.71
C THR A 64 2.61 8.39 -2.07
N MET A 65 1.83 7.72 -1.22
CA MET A 65 2.31 6.52 -0.53
C MET A 65 2.44 5.31 -1.45
N ARG A 66 1.58 5.18 -2.45
CA ARG A 66 1.70 4.13 -3.46
C ARG A 66 3.02 4.26 -4.22
N GLU A 67 3.42 5.47 -4.60
CA GLU A 67 4.72 5.67 -5.25
C GLU A 67 5.89 5.24 -4.35
N CYS A 68 5.87 5.61 -3.08
CA CYS A 68 6.91 5.21 -2.12
C CYS A 68 6.95 3.69 -1.94
N VAL A 69 5.79 3.05 -1.78
CA VAL A 69 5.65 1.60 -1.63
C VAL A 69 6.17 0.88 -2.87
N LEU A 70 5.81 1.31 -4.07
CA LEU A 70 6.28 0.69 -5.32
C LEU A 70 7.79 0.81 -5.50
N ARG A 71 8.38 1.97 -5.17
CA ARG A 71 9.84 2.14 -5.21
C ARG A 71 10.56 1.19 -4.25
N GLN A 72 10.01 0.96 -3.07
CA GLN A 72 10.61 0.04 -2.09
C GLN A 72 10.36 -1.43 -2.47
N ALA A 73 9.17 -1.77 -2.95
CA ALA A 73 8.84 -3.11 -3.44
C ALA A 73 9.80 -3.54 -4.55
N HIS A 74 10.11 -2.64 -5.48
CA HIS A 74 11.06 -2.92 -6.55
C HIS A 74 12.46 -3.30 -6.02
N LYS A 75 12.93 -2.68 -4.92
CA LYS A 75 14.21 -3.06 -4.31
C LYS A 75 14.14 -4.45 -3.68
N GLU A 76 13.06 -4.74 -2.97
CA GLU A 76 12.84 -6.06 -2.37
C GLU A 76 12.71 -7.17 -3.43
N ASP A 77 12.17 -6.87 -4.61
CA ASP A 77 12.12 -7.80 -5.73
C ASP A 77 13.53 -8.11 -6.25
N LEU A 78 14.39 -7.09 -6.43
CA LEU A 78 15.79 -7.28 -6.83
C LEU A 78 16.56 -8.09 -5.79
N ASP A 79 16.35 -7.81 -4.49
CA ASP A 79 16.98 -8.55 -3.40
C ASP A 79 16.45 -10.00 -3.33
N GLY A 80 15.16 -10.19 -3.57
CA GLY A 80 14.52 -11.50 -3.66
C GLY A 80 15.07 -12.34 -4.80
N GLU A 81 15.23 -11.75 -5.99
CA GLU A 81 15.88 -12.41 -7.13
C GLU A 81 17.30 -12.84 -6.75
N ALA A 82 18.13 -11.93 -6.23
CA ALA A 82 19.49 -12.24 -5.83
C ALA A 82 19.57 -13.35 -4.77
N THR A 83 18.62 -13.37 -3.83
CA THR A 83 18.63 -14.32 -2.70
C THR A 83 18.09 -15.70 -3.08
N TYR A 84 17.10 -15.76 -3.98
CA TYR A 84 16.31 -16.98 -4.22
C TYR A 84 16.53 -17.61 -5.60
N VAL A 85 17.28 -16.97 -6.50
CA VAL A 85 17.72 -17.60 -7.77
C VAL A 85 18.40 -18.94 -7.47
N GLY A 86 17.81 -20.02 -8.00
CA GLY A 86 18.32 -21.39 -7.89
C GLY A 86 18.12 -22.11 -6.55
N ARG A 87 17.56 -21.45 -5.52
CA ARG A 87 17.42 -22.03 -4.16
C ARG A 87 16.04 -22.56 -3.81
N ARG A 88 15.00 -22.13 -4.52
CA ARG A 88 13.62 -22.56 -4.23
C ARG A 88 13.15 -23.64 -5.21
N PRO A 89 12.51 -24.72 -4.72
CA PRO A 89 11.79 -25.64 -5.57
C PRO A 89 10.83 -24.87 -6.47
N MET A 90 10.72 -25.30 -7.72
CA MET A 90 9.77 -24.70 -8.65
C MET A 90 8.36 -24.99 -8.11
N ASP A 91 7.67 -23.94 -7.65
CA ASP A 91 6.26 -24.05 -7.30
C ASP A 91 5.48 -24.44 -8.57
N PRO A 92 4.82 -25.61 -8.59
CA PRO A 92 4.09 -26.08 -9.77
C PRO A 92 2.97 -25.11 -10.19
N TYR A 93 2.45 -24.31 -9.25
CA TYR A 93 1.40 -23.32 -9.51
C TYR A 93 1.95 -21.92 -9.83
N ARG A 94 3.27 -21.70 -9.67
CA ARG A 94 3.93 -20.40 -9.87
C ARG A 94 3.33 -19.25 -9.03
N LEU A 95 2.71 -19.58 -7.89
CA LEU A 95 2.10 -18.63 -6.96
C LEU A 95 3.05 -18.21 -5.83
N HIS A 96 4.17 -18.91 -5.66
CA HIS A 96 5.14 -18.58 -4.64
C HIS A 96 5.73 -17.18 -4.87
N TRP A 97 5.71 -16.36 -3.82
CA TRP A 97 6.35 -15.05 -3.81
C TRP A 97 7.82 -15.18 -4.22
N ARG A 98 8.22 -14.40 -5.23
CA ARG A 98 9.61 -14.36 -5.73
C ARG A 98 10.42 -13.20 -5.16
N THR A 99 9.91 -12.63 -4.08
CA THR A 99 10.44 -11.46 -3.39
C THR A 99 10.74 -11.80 -1.93
N THR A 100 11.26 -10.84 -1.17
CA THR A 100 11.43 -11.02 0.28
C THR A 100 10.08 -11.02 0.99
N ARG A 101 10.06 -11.35 2.29
CA ARG A 101 8.84 -11.21 3.10
C ARG A 101 8.35 -9.76 3.11
N GLU A 102 9.28 -8.81 3.22
CA GLU A 102 8.99 -7.38 3.19
C GLU A 102 8.39 -6.98 1.84
N GLY A 103 8.97 -7.46 0.73
CA GLY A 103 8.46 -7.23 -0.62
C GLY A 103 7.04 -7.76 -0.82
N ALA A 104 6.72 -8.94 -0.28
CA ALA A 104 5.36 -9.49 -0.33
C ALA A 104 4.37 -8.62 0.47
N THR A 105 4.78 -8.08 1.62
CA THR A 105 3.98 -7.13 2.39
C THR A 105 3.77 -5.83 1.62
N LEU A 106 4.83 -5.26 1.03
CA LEU A 106 4.75 -4.05 0.21
C LEU A 106 3.84 -4.23 -1.02
N PHE A 107 3.87 -5.41 -1.66
CA PHE A 107 2.96 -5.73 -2.74
C PHE A 107 1.50 -5.63 -2.28
N MET A 108 1.15 -6.24 -1.15
CA MET A 108 -0.22 -6.21 -0.64
C MET A 108 -0.67 -4.79 -0.28
N ILE A 109 0.20 -4.00 0.34
CA ILE A 109 -0.08 -2.57 0.62
C ILE A 109 -0.29 -1.80 -0.69
N GLY A 110 0.55 -2.05 -1.69
CA GLY A 110 0.43 -1.45 -3.02
C GLY A 110 -0.93 -1.75 -3.67
N GLN A 111 -1.43 -2.98 -3.53
CA GLN A 111 -2.77 -3.37 -4.01
C GLN A 111 -3.88 -2.64 -3.25
N LEU A 112 -3.81 -2.59 -1.91
CA LEU A 112 -4.79 -1.84 -1.10
C LEU A 112 -4.86 -0.37 -1.53
N LEU A 113 -3.70 0.26 -1.75
CA LEU A 113 -3.62 1.66 -2.20
C LEU A 113 -4.15 1.83 -3.62
N ALA A 114 -3.82 0.92 -4.54
CA ALA A 114 -4.33 0.97 -5.92
C ALA A 114 -5.85 0.88 -5.96
N THR A 115 -6.44 -0.12 -5.30
CA THR A 115 -7.90 -0.29 -5.25
C THR A 115 -8.59 0.87 -4.52
N ALA A 116 -7.96 1.45 -3.48
CA ALA A 116 -8.48 2.66 -2.84
C ALA A 116 -8.52 3.85 -3.80
N ILE A 117 -7.44 4.07 -4.57
CA ILE A 117 -7.34 5.15 -5.56
C ILE A 117 -8.42 4.98 -6.63
N GLU A 118 -8.54 3.78 -7.22
CA GLU A 118 -9.56 3.47 -8.23
C GLU A 118 -10.97 3.73 -7.68
N SER A 119 -11.23 3.33 -6.44
CA SER A 119 -12.52 3.54 -5.77
C SER A 119 -12.82 5.03 -5.52
N PHE A 120 -11.80 5.86 -5.23
CA PHE A 120 -11.96 7.32 -5.12
C PHE A 120 -12.17 7.99 -6.48
N GLU A 121 -11.58 7.45 -7.56
CA GLU A 121 -11.63 8.03 -8.91
C GLU A 121 -12.87 7.63 -9.71
N THR A 122 -13.56 6.56 -9.30
CA THR A 122 -14.82 6.09 -9.91
C THR A 122 -16.02 6.98 -9.53
N VAL A 123 -15.80 8.03 -8.74
CA VAL A 123 -16.81 8.84 -8.04
C VAL A 123 -16.98 10.22 -8.66
#